data_AF-A0A8C9PWB3-F1
#
_entry.id   AF-A0A8C9PWB3-F1
#
_cell.length_a   1.000
_cell.length_b   1.000
_cell.length_c   1.000
_cell.angle_alpha   90.00
_cell.angle_beta   90.00
_cell.angle_gamma   90.00
#
_symmetry.space_group_name_H-M   'P 1'
#
loop_
_entity.id
_entity.type
_entity.pdbx_description
1 polymer ?
#
loop_
_entity_poly.entity_id
_entity_poly.type
_entity_poly.pdbx_seq_one_letter_code
_entity_poly.pdbx_strand_id
1 'polypeptide(L)'
;MDALAVMMQDLLTQNHALRRENNELMDQVRRLLCEKANLLAQVRPPTCPVVFPETFNGDPARLPDFLIQAASYVNFFETRFSNDTLKVAFVISRLSGPAEEWVVPYIERESPILGQYERFVDALKRAFGRNG
;
A
#
# COMPACT_ATOMS: atom_id res chain seq x y z
N MET A 1 -15.40 45.54 47.12
CA MET A 1 -15.00 44.14 47.36
C MET A 1 -15.87 43.15 46.59
N ASP A 2 -17.15 43.45 46.30
CA ASP A 2 -18.08 42.50 45.67
C ASP A 2 -17.78 42.13 44.20
N ALA A 3 -17.26 43.03 43.38
CA ALA A 3 -17.07 42.76 41.95
C ALA A 3 -16.06 41.62 41.64
N LEU A 4 -15.01 41.49 42.45
CA LEU A 4 -14.01 40.42 42.29
C LEU A 4 -14.59 39.05 42.68
N ALA A 5 -15.42 39.00 43.72
CA ALA A 5 -16.06 37.78 44.17
C ALA A 5 -17.08 37.26 43.13
N VAL A 6 -17.85 38.18 42.51
CA VAL A 6 -18.78 37.84 41.41
C VAL A 6 -18.02 37.27 40.22
N MET A 7 -16.94 37.92 39.77
CA MET A 7 -16.13 37.45 38.64
C MET A 7 -15.51 36.06 38.91
N MET A 8 -15.07 35.80 40.14
CA MET A 8 -14.52 34.50 40.52
C MET A 8 -15.61 33.41 40.53
N GLN A 9 -16.82 33.74 40.98
CA GLN A 9 -17.97 32.83 40.95
C GLN A 9 -18.41 32.52 39.52
N ASP A 10 -18.40 33.51 38.63
CA ASP A 10 -18.70 33.33 37.21
C ASP A 10 -17.67 32.44 36.53
N LEU A 11 -16.37 32.68 36.78
CA LEU A 11 -15.28 31.87 36.22
C LEU A 11 -15.35 30.40 36.68
N LEU A 12 -15.70 30.17 37.96
CA LEU A 12 -15.92 28.82 38.49
C LEU A 12 -17.10 28.14 37.78
N THR A 13 -18.19 28.86 37.61
CA THR A 13 -19.39 28.37 36.93
C THR A 13 -19.08 27.99 35.49
N GLN A 14 -18.34 28.84 34.78
CA GLN A 14 -17.91 28.57 33.41
C GLN A 14 -16.93 27.39 33.31
N ASN A 15 -16.00 27.26 34.26
CA ASN A 15 -15.12 26.08 34.33
C ASN A 15 -15.90 24.78 34.54
N HIS A 16 -16.92 24.81 35.40
CA HIS A 16 -17.78 23.66 35.61
C HIS A 16 -18.59 23.31 34.35
N ALA A 17 -19.11 24.31 33.63
CA ALA A 17 -19.80 24.11 32.35
C ALA A 17 -18.85 23.47 31.31
N LEU A 18 -17.66 24.05 31.12
CA LEU A 18 -16.65 23.51 30.19
C LEU A 18 -16.23 22.08 30.55
N ARG A 19 -16.14 21.73 31.83
CA ARG A 19 -15.84 20.35 32.25
C ARG A 19 -16.97 19.39 31.89
N ARG A 20 -18.23 19.81 31.99
CA ARG A 20 -19.38 18.99 31.57
C ARG A 20 -19.36 18.78 30.06
N GLU A 21 -19.19 19.84 29.29
CA GLU A 21 -19.10 19.78 27.83
C GLU A 21 -17.95 18.87 27.36
N ASN A 22 -16.77 18.97 28.00
CA ASN A 22 -15.65 18.07 27.70
C ASN A 22 -15.98 16.61 27.97
N ASN A 23 -16.66 16.30 29.08
CA ASN A 23 -17.08 14.93 29.38
C ASN A 23 -18.09 14.41 28.35
N GLU A 24 -19.06 15.25 27.97
CA GLU A 24 -20.05 14.90 26.94
C GLU A 24 -19.41 14.67 25.57
N LEU A 25 -18.45 15.50 25.19
CA LEU A 25 -17.70 15.35 23.94
C LEU A 25 -16.87 14.06 23.96
N MET A 26 -16.20 13.76 25.07
CA MET A 26 -15.46 12.50 25.23
C MET A 26 -16.36 11.28 25.12
N ASP A 27 -17.58 11.34 25.67
CA ASP A 27 -18.56 10.28 25.52
C ASP A 27 -19.06 10.13 24.09
N GLN A 28 -19.25 11.23 23.37
CA GLN A 28 -19.60 11.20 21.94
C GLN A 28 -18.48 10.57 21.10
N VAL A 29 -17.22 10.96 21.32
CA VAL A 29 -16.06 10.37 20.64
C VAL A 29 -15.99 8.87 20.90
N ARG A 30 -16.21 8.43 22.15
CA ARG A 30 -16.22 7.00 22.49
C ARG A 30 -17.31 6.25 21.73
N ARG A 31 -18.53 6.80 21.64
CA ARG A 31 -19.63 6.19 20.87
C ARG A 31 -19.29 6.08 19.38
N LEU A 32 -18.78 7.16 18.78
CA LEU A 32 -18.37 7.17 17.37
C LEU A 32 -17.25 6.17 17.08
N LEU A 33 -16.29 5.99 18.00
CA LEU A 33 -15.24 4.99 17.85
C LEU A 33 -15.79 3.56 17.90
N CYS A 34 -16.73 3.27 18.81
CA CYS A 34 -17.40 1.98 18.85
C CYS A 34 -18.22 1.71 17.56
N GLU A 35 -18.96 2.71 17.09
CA GLU A 35 -19.72 2.59 15.85
C GLU A 35 -18.81 2.37 14.64
N LYS A 36 -17.72 3.13 14.53
CA LYS A 36 -16.69 2.92 13.51
C LYS A 36 -16.13 1.49 13.55
N ALA A 37 -15.82 0.97 14.74
CA ALA A 37 -15.33 -0.40 14.88
C ALA A 37 -16.37 -1.44 14.41
N ASN A 38 -17.64 -1.25 14.76
CA ASN A 38 -18.73 -2.12 14.32
C ASN A 38 -18.95 -2.08 12.80
N LEU A 39 -18.87 -0.89 12.20
CA LEU A 39 -18.98 -0.74 10.74
C LEU A 39 -17.80 -1.42 10.04
N LEU A 40 -16.57 -1.21 10.52
CA LEU A 40 -15.38 -1.87 9.98
C LEU A 40 -15.44 -3.41 10.12
N ALA A 41 -16.04 -3.93 11.20
CA ALA A 41 -16.24 -5.37 11.37
C ALA A 41 -17.28 -5.95 10.39
N GLN A 42 -18.24 -5.14 9.93
CA GLN A 42 -19.25 -5.55 8.95
C GLN A 42 -18.72 -5.49 7.51
N VAL A 43 -17.78 -4.58 7.22
CA VAL A 43 -17.09 -4.55 5.94
C VAL A 43 -16.15 -5.74 5.86
N ARG A 44 -16.55 -6.78 5.14
CA ARG A 44 -15.59 -7.81 4.71
C ARG A 44 -14.55 -7.12 3.83
N PRO A 45 -13.25 -7.21 4.14
CA PRO A 45 -12.23 -6.75 3.20
C PRO A 45 -12.51 -7.43 1.86
N PRO A 46 -12.50 -6.70 0.73
CA PRO A 46 -12.59 -7.35 -0.56
C PRO A 46 -11.47 -8.39 -0.63
N THR A 47 -11.84 -9.66 -0.80
CA THR A 47 -10.87 -10.72 -1.01
C THR A 47 -10.10 -10.37 -2.27
N CYS A 48 -8.82 -10.05 -2.14
CA CYS A 48 -7.95 -9.91 -3.29
C CYS A 48 -7.87 -11.29 -3.95
N PRO A 49 -8.44 -11.48 -5.15
CA PRO A 49 -8.46 -12.78 -5.80
C PRO A 49 -7.07 -13.16 -6.34
N VAL A 50 -6.13 -12.22 -6.34
CA VAL A 50 -4.76 -12.42 -6.81
C VAL A 50 -3.79 -12.47 -5.64
N VAL A 51 -3.04 -13.55 -5.56
CA VAL A 51 -1.97 -13.73 -4.57
C VAL A 51 -0.79 -12.83 -4.93
N PHE A 52 -0.07 -12.33 -3.92
CA PHE A 52 1.15 -11.56 -4.15
C PHE A 52 2.22 -12.46 -4.81
N PRO A 53 2.82 -12.05 -5.95
CA PRO A 53 3.76 -12.90 -6.68
C PRO A 53 4.99 -13.30 -5.90
N GLU A 54 5.45 -14.52 -6.14
CA GLU A 54 6.67 -15.06 -5.52
C GLU A 54 7.97 -14.44 -6.08
N THR A 55 9.03 -14.67 -5.31
CA THR A 55 10.43 -14.76 -5.74
C THR A 55 10.70 -15.30 -7.15
N PHE A 56 11.32 -14.56 -8.08
CA PHE A 56 11.97 -15.17 -9.24
C PHE A 56 13.49 -15.09 -9.15
N ASN A 57 14.14 -16.25 -9.00
CA ASN A 57 15.58 -16.35 -8.85
C ASN A 57 16.34 -16.59 -10.17
N GLY A 58 15.65 -16.70 -11.31
CA GLY A 58 16.24 -17.05 -12.59
C GLY A 58 16.01 -18.50 -13.03
N ASP A 59 15.33 -19.36 -12.26
CA ASP A 59 15.01 -20.73 -12.69
C ASP A 59 14.08 -20.75 -13.92
N PRO A 60 14.54 -21.22 -15.10
CA PRO A 60 13.71 -21.27 -16.31
C PRO A 60 12.41 -22.07 -16.17
N ALA A 61 12.36 -23.05 -15.25
CA ALA A 61 11.15 -23.83 -14.99
C ALA A 61 10.05 -23.00 -14.31
N ARG A 62 10.43 -21.96 -13.55
CA ARG A 62 9.52 -21.11 -12.77
C ARG A 62 9.11 -19.84 -13.50
N LEU A 63 9.80 -19.50 -14.60
CA LEU A 63 9.55 -18.27 -15.34
C LEU A 63 8.10 -18.12 -15.83
N PRO A 64 7.44 -19.16 -16.40
CA PRO A 64 6.04 -19.02 -16.85
C PRO A 64 5.09 -18.65 -15.70
N ASP A 65 5.21 -19.35 -14.57
CA ASP A 65 4.38 -19.12 -13.39
C ASP A 65 4.60 -17.73 -12.81
N PHE A 66 5.87 -17.31 -12.70
CA PHE A 66 6.24 -15.97 -12.25
C PHE A 66 5.60 -14.88 -13.11
N LEU A 67 5.69 -14.99 -14.44
CA LEU A 67 5.13 -14.00 -15.36
C LEU A 67 3.60 -13.94 -15.27
N ILE A 68 2.93 -15.09 -15.14
CA ILE A 68 1.47 -15.16 -14.97
C ILE A 68 1.05 -14.48 -13.66
N GLN A 69 1.74 -14.78 -12.54
CA GLN A 69 1.45 -14.14 -11.25
C GLN A 69 1.68 -12.63 -11.31
N ALA A 70 2.82 -12.19 -11.84
CA ALA A 70 3.17 -10.78 -11.94
C ALA A 70 2.17 -10.00 -12.81
N ALA A 71 1.82 -10.52 -13.99
CA ALA A 71 0.84 -9.90 -14.88
C ALA A 71 -0.55 -9.85 -14.23
N SER A 72 -0.98 -10.94 -13.57
CA SER A 72 -2.27 -10.99 -12.88
C SER A 72 -2.35 -9.92 -11.77
N TYR A 73 -1.27 -9.76 -11.00
CA TYR A 73 -1.21 -8.77 -9.92
C TYR A 73 -1.22 -7.34 -10.46
N VAL A 74 -0.43 -7.07 -11.49
CA VAL A 74 -0.39 -5.76 -12.16
C VAL A 74 -1.76 -5.39 -12.74
N ASN A 75 -2.42 -6.33 -13.41
CA ASN A 75 -3.72 -6.10 -14.03
C ASN A 75 -4.83 -5.88 -12.99
N PHE A 76 -4.81 -6.65 -11.89
CA PHE A 76 -5.81 -6.48 -10.83
C PHE A 76 -5.69 -5.12 -10.12
N PHE A 77 -4.47 -4.60 -9.99
CA PHE A 77 -4.19 -3.29 -9.42
C PHE A 77 -3.84 -2.24 -10.48
N GLU A 78 -4.49 -2.27 -11.66
CA GLU A 78 -4.16 -1.41 -12.81
C GLU A 78 -4.06 0.09 -12.46
N THR A 79 -4.92 0.58 -11.56
CA THR A 79 -4.95 1.98 -11.14
C THR A 79 -3.68 2.37 -10.37
N ARG A 80 -3.07 1.42 -9.66
CA ARG A 80 -1.79 1.58 -8.97
C ARG A 80 -0.60 1.44 -9.91
N PHE A 81 -0.74 0.65 -10.97
CA PHE A 81 0.27 0.39 -11.99
C PHE A 81 -0.02 1.20 -13.27
N SER A 82 -0.18 2.52 -13.10
CA SER A 82 -0.67 3.44 -14.13
C SER A 82 0.27 3.71 -15.30
N ASN A 83 1.53 3.27 -15.21
CA ASN A 83 2.50 3.36 -16.29
C ASN A 83 3.49 2.18 -16.27
N ASP A 84 4.19 2.01 -17.36
CA ASP A 84 5.13 0.88 -17.54
C ASP A 84 6.31 0.91 -16.58
N THR A 85 6.81 2.08 -16.19
CA THR A 85 7.88 2.20 -15.19
C THR A 85 7.47 1.58 -13.86
N LEU A 86 6.24 1.81 -13.40
CA LEU A 86 5.72 1.21 -12.16
C LEU A 86 5.55 -0.31 -12.29
N LYS A 87 5.12 -0.79 -13.44
CA LYS A 87 5.00 -2.24 -13.72
C LYS A 87 6.38 -2.91 -13.71
N VAL A 88 7.37 -2.31 -14.39
CA VAL A 88 8.74 -2.81 -14.43
C VAL A 88 9.37 -2.78 -13.05
N ALA A 89 9.25 -1.68 -12.30
CA ALA A 89 9.75 -1.58 -10.93
C ALA A 89 9.17 -2.68 -10.02
N PHE A 90 7.89 -3.01 -10.20
CA PHE A 90 7.29 -4.14 -9.49
C PHE A 90 7.91 -5.48 -9.87
N VAL A 91 8.08 -5.78 -11.16
CA VAL A 91 8.74 -7.02 -11.60
C VAL A 91 10.15 -7.10 -11.03
N ILE A 92 10.92 -6.00 -11.09
CA ILE A 92 12.27 -5.89 -10.52
C ILE A 92 12.26 -6.21 -9.02
N SER A 93 11.31 -5.66 -8.26
CA SER A 93 11.19 -5.94 -6.81
C SER A 93 10.92 -7.41 -6.48
N ARG A 94 10.56 -8.22 -7.46
CA ARG A 94 10.29 -9.65 -7.36
C ARG A 94 11.41 -10.53 -7.92
N LEU A 95 12.47 -9.94 -8.45
CA LEU A 95 13.68 -10.67 -8.79
C LEU A 95 14.50 -10.96 -7.52
N SER A 96 15.26 -12.05 -7.55
CA SER A 96 16.22 -12.42 -6.52
C SER A 96 17.39 -13.16 -7.16
N GLY A 97 18.52 -13.25 -6.44
CA GLY A 97 19.68 -14.04 -6.87
C GLY A 97 20.13 -13.70 -8.30
N PRO A 98 20.39 -14.69 -9.18
CA PRO A 98 20.82 -14.44 -10.56
C PRO A 98 19.93 -13.49 -11.38
N ALA A 99 18.61 -13.50 -11.15
CA ALA A 99 17.70 -12.59 -11.86
C ALA A 99 17.82 -11.14 -11.38
N GLU A 100 18.10 -10.94 -10.09
CA GLU A 100 18.39 -9.61 -9.52
C GLU A 100 19.72 -9.07 -10.05
N GLU A 101 20.76 -9.90 -10.09
CA GLU A 101 22.06 -9.53 -10.67
C GLU A 101 21.94 -9.16 -12.16
N TRP A 102 21.12 -9.90 -12.91
CA TRP A 102 20.88 -9.64 -14.33
C TRP A 102 20.30 -8.25 -14.62
N VAL A 103 19.51 -7.68 -13.70
CA VAL A 103 18.88 -6.37 -13.95
C VAL A 103 19.82 -5.19 -13.66
N VAL A 104 20.86 -5.39 -12.85
CA VAL A 104 21.78 -4.32 -12.39
C VAL A 104 22.32 -3.46 -13.54
N PRO A 105 22.84 -4.00 -14.65
CA PRO A 105 23.39 -3.19 -15.73
C PRO A 105 22.35 -2.29 -16.42
N TYR A 106 21.07 -2.68 -16.42
CA TYR A 106 20.00 -1.85 -16.96
C TYR A 106 19.73 -0.66 -16.04
N ILE A 107 19.78 -0.87 -14.72
CA ILE A 107 19.57 0.17 -13.70
C ILE A 107 20.72 1.18 -13.72
N GLU A 108 21.96 0.71 -13.68
CA GLU A 108 23.15 1.58 -13.67
C GLU A 108 23.26 2.48 -14.90
N ARG A 109 22.71 2.02 -16.03
CA ARG A 109 22.74 2.74 -17.32
C ARG A 109 21.44 3.50 -17.61
N GLU A 110 20.49 3.51 -16.68
CA GLU A 110 19.16 4.09 -16.86
C GLU A 110 18.51 3.64 -18.18
N SER A 111 18.63 2.34 -18.47
CA SER A 111 18.24 1.80 -19.78
C SER A 111 16.77 2.09 -20.08
N PRO A 112 16.43 2.53 -21.30
CA PRO A 112 15.06 2.89 -21.67
C PRO A 112 14.07 1.71 -21.56
N ILE A 113 14.58 0.47 -21.49
CA ILE A 113 13.77 -0.73 -21.25
C ILE A 113 13.07 -0.71 -19.88
N LEU A 114 13.60 0.04 -18.90
CA LEU A 114 13.03 0.17 -17.56
C LEU A 114 11.68 0.91 -17.55
N GLY A 115 11.35 1.62 -18.63
CA GLY A 115 10.05 2.25 -18.84
C GLY A 115 9.19 1.56 -19.91
N GLN A 116 9.53 0.33 -20.31
CA GLN A 116 8.86 -0.39 -21.40
C GLN A 116 8.51 -1.81 -20.96
N TYR A 117 7.31 -2.01 -20.41
CA TYR A 117 6.94 -3.24 -19.70
C TYR A 117 7.06 -4.49 -20.58
N GLU A 118 6.45 -4.46 -21.77
CA GLU A 118 6.51 -5.58 -22.71
C GLU A 118 7.94 -5.92 -23.14
N ARG A 119 8.76 -4.90 -23.41
CA ARG A 119 10.16 -5.12 -23.79
C ARG A 119 10.98 -5.69 -22.64
N PHE A 120 10.74 -5.25 -21.41
CA PHE A 120 11.39 -5.79 -20.22
C PHE A 120 11.03 -7.26 -20.01
N VAL A 121 9.75 -7.62 -20.15
CA VAL A 121 9.28 -9.01 -20.07
C VAL A 121 9.92 -9.87 -21.16
N ASP A 122 10.03 -9.36 -22.39
CA ASP A 122 10.71 -10.07 -23.48
C ASP A 122 12.20 -10.27 -23.22
N ALA A 123 12.88 -9.28 -22.65
CA ALA A 123 14.28 -9.41 -22.23
C ALA A 123 14.43 -10.48 -21.13
N LEU A 124 13.51 -10.51 -20.17
CA LEU A 124 13.50 -11.54 -19.11
C LEU A 124 13.28 -12.94 -19.70
N LYS A 125 12.36 -13.09 -20.65
CA LYS A 125 12.13 -14.35 -21.39
C LYS A 125 13.35 -14.79 -22.19
N ARG A 126 14.09 -13.86 -22.80
CA ARG A 126 15.34 -14.19 -23.51
C ARG A 126 16.46 -14.60 -22.58
N ALA A 127 16.54 -13.98 -21.40
CA ALA A 127 17.59 -14.24 -20.42
C ALA A 127 17.38 -15.57 -19.68
N PHE A 128 16.14 -15.88 -19.33
CA PHE A 128 15.81 -17.00 -18.44
C PHE A 128 14.79 -18.00 -19.02
N GLY A 129 14.32 -17.80 -20.23
CA GLY A 129 13.46 -18.77 -20.90
C GLY A 129 14.21 -20.08 -21.13
N ARG A 130 13.50 -21.22 -21.05
CA ARG A 130 14.06 -22.47 -21.57
C ARG A 130 14.28 -22.28 -23.07
N ASN A 131 15.54 -22.24 -23.49
CA ASN A 131 15.87 -22.54 -24.87
C ASN A 131 15.33 -23.96 -25.14
N GLY A 132 14.52 -24.11 -26.19
CA GLY A 132 14.18 -25.42 -26.73
C GLY A 132 15.40 -26.15 -27.25
#